data_AF-A0A6A4KN37-F1
#
_entry.id   AF-A0A6A4KN37-F1
#
_cell.length_a   1.000
_cell.length_b   1.000
_cell.length_c   1.000
_cell.angle_alpha   90.00
_cell.angle_beta   90.00
_cell.angle_gamma   90.00
#
_symmetry.space_group_name_H-M   'P 1'
#
loop_
_entity.id
_entity.type
_entity.pdbx_description
1 polymer ?
#
loop_
_entity_poly.entity_id
_entity_poly.type
_entity_poly.pdbx_seq_one_letter_code
_entity_poly.pdbx_strand_id
1 'polypeptide(L)'
;MAPPSLTKADSDMTEIVDGGVSGSLVALEGTNFAANGHVFLSDVPSNIVSCPSPYTTVSAKSDGCGGTTTTAGCFVGFNAHEAKSRHVVPIGKLKGIRFMSIFRFKVWWTTHWVGSNGSDLENETQIVILDKSSDGGALNDSGRPYVLLLPLIEGPFRASLQAGQDDDIDICVESGSTKVAGDSFRSALYIHAGDDPYNLVKEAIKVARIHLGTFKLLKEKTPPGIVDKFGWCTWDAFYLSVHPQGVWEGVNGLVKGGCPPGLVLIDDGWQSISHDDDPVAEEGVNRTSAGEY
;
A
#
# COMPACT_ATOMS: atom_id res chain seq x y z
N MET A 1 -37.39 8.46 -8.08
CA MET A 1 -36.38 8.56 -9.15
C MET A 1 -35.25 7.60 -8.79
N ALA A 2 -35.08 6.54 -9.58
CA ALA A 2 -33.98 5.60 -9.42
C ALA A 2 -32.67 6.22 -9.93
N PRO A 3 -31.50 5.86 -9.38
CA PRO A 3 -30.22 6.31 -9.92
C PRO A 3 -29.96 5.69 -11.30
N PRO A 4 -29.28 6.40 -12.21
CA PRO A 4 -28.99 5.90 -13.54
C PRO A 4 -27.95 4.77 -13.49
N SER A 5 -28.28 3.68 -14.18
CA SER A 5 -27.39 2.56 -14.48
C SER A 5 -26.30 3.01 -15.46
N LEU A 6 -25.03 2.87 -15.08
CA LEU A 6 -23.88 3.09 -15.96
C LEU A 6 -23.34 1.75 -16.46
N THR A 7 -24.05 1.14 -17.41
CA THR A 7 -23.44 0.20 -18.35
C THR A 7 -22.93 1.00 -19.54
N LYS A 8 -21.63 1.30 -19.53
CA LYS A 8 -20.91 1.60 -20.76
C LYS A 8 -19.59 0.85 -20.72
N ALA A 9 -19.55 -0.21 -21.52
CA ALA A 9 -18.35 -0.93 -21.85
C ALA A 9 -17.47 -0.01 -22.70
N ASP A 10 -16.36 0.44 -22.15
CA ASP A 10 -15.23 0.87 -22.96
C ASP A 10 -14.36 -0.37 -23.19
N SER A 11 -14.28 -0.77 -24.46
CA SER A 11 -13.40 -1.82 -24.94
C SER A 11 -11.98 -1.29 -25.00
N ASP A 12 -11.27 -1.31 -23.89
CA ASP A 12 -9.81 -1.25 -23.93
C ASP A 12 -9.29 -2.63 -24.34
N MET A 13 -8.61 -2.64 -25.48
CA MET A 13 -8.01 -3.81 -26.12
C MET A 13 -7.13 -4.57 -25.12
N THR A 14 -7.59 -5.72 -24.65
CA THR A 14 -6.72 -6.78 -24.15
C THR A 14 -5.95 -7.34 -25.34
N GLU A 15 -4.67 -7.01 -25.48
CA GLU A 15 -3.78 -7.77 -26.34
C GLU A 15 -3.59 -9.18 -25.74
N ILE A 16 -4.44 -10.11 -26.18
CA ILE A 16 -4.17 -11.54 -26.02
C ILE A 16 -3.18 -11.90 -27.12
N VAL A 17 -1.89 -11.81 -26.81
CA VAL A 17 -0.83 -12.32 -27.69
C VAL A 17 -0.65 -13.81 -27.39
N ASP A 18 -1.16 -14.64 -28.29
CA ASP A 18 -0.89 -16.07 -28.32
C ASP A 18 0.53 -16.30 -28.91
N GLY A 19 1.35 -17.11 -28.24
CA GLY A 19 2.66 -17.54 -28.74
C GLY A 19 3.89 -16.89 -28.10
N GLY A 20 4.13 -17.15 -26.81
CA GLY A 20 5.41 -16.94 -26.14
C GLY A 20 5.44 -17.73 -24.83
N VAL A 21 6.58 -18.32 -24.44
CA VAL A 21 6.70 -19.05 -23.16
C VAL A 21 6.44 -18.08 -22.02
N SER A 22 5.26 -18.16 -21.41
CA SER A 22 4.84 -17.33 -20.28
C SER A 22 5.52 -17.84 -19.00
N GLY A 23 6.60 -17.18 -18.59
CA GLY A 23 7.22 -17.41 -17.28
C GLY A 23 6.61 -16.48 -16.22
N SER A 24 6.32 -17.01 -15.03
CA SER A 24 6.01 -16.19 -13.86
C SER A 24 7.30 -15.90 -13.10
N LEU A 25 7.60 -14.63 -12.81
CA LEU A 25 8.75 -14.28 -11.98
C LEU A 25 8.54 -14.69 -10.53
N VAL A 26 7.29 -14.61 -10.05
CA VAL A 26 6.91 -14.99 -8.68
C VAL A 26 6.06 -16.26 -8.75
N ALA A 27 6.43 -17.28 -7.98
CA ALA A 27 5.69 -18.52 -7.89
C ALA A 27 5.62 -19.03 -6.45
N LEU A 28 4.54 -19.74 -6.12
CA LEU A 28 4.43 -20.55 -4.91
C LEU A 28 4.74 -21.99 -5.30
N GLU A 29 5.91 -22.49 -4.92
CA GLU A 29 6.41 -23.82 -5.24
C GLU A 29 6.48 -24.67 -3.96
N GLY A 30 5.58 -25.66 -3.86
CA GLY A 30 5.40 -26.41 -2.62
C GLY A 30 4.96 -25.47 -1.49
N THR A 31 5.81 -25.31 -0.48
CA THR A 31 5.57 -24.43 0.68
C THR A 31 6.44 -23.17 0.64
N ASN A 32 6.99 -22.79 -0.52
CA ASN A 32 7.90 -21.66 -0.63
C ASN A 32 7.45 -20.68 -1.72
N PHE A 33 7.40 -19.40 -1.39
CA PHE A 33 7.39 -18.37 -2.43
C PHE A 33 8.81 -18.12 -2.92
N ALA A 34 8.98 -18.14 -4.25
CA ALA A 34 10.24 -17.88 -4.92
C ALA A 34 10.08 -16.79 -5.98
N ALA A 35 11.12 -15.97 -6.14
CA ALA A 35 11.26 -14.99 -7.20
C ALA A 35 12.47 -15.35 -8.06
N ASN A 36 12.29 -15.60 -9.35
CA ASN A 36 13.34 -16.10 -10.25
C ASN A 36 14.01 -17.38 -9.73
N GLY A 37 13.24 -18.30 -9.13
CA GLY A 37 13.75 -19.53 -8.51
C GLY A 37 14.42 -19.36 -7.14
N HIS A 38 14.54 -18.13 -6.64
CA HIS A 38 15.13 -17.84 -5.33
C HIS A 38 14.06 -17.62 -4.27
N VAL A 39 14.05 -18.46 -3.23
CA VAL A 39 13.08 -18.40 -2.13
C VAL A 39 13.18 -17.06 -1.38
N PHE A 40 12.03 -16.48 -1.06
CA PHE A 40 11.93 -15.27 -0.24
C PHE A 40 10.93 -15.38 0.92
N LEU A 41 9.96 -16.29 0.85
CA LEU A 41 9.19 -16.74 2.01
C LEU A 41 9.16 -18.26 2.02
N SER A 42 9.51 -18.88 3.15
CA SER A 42 9.44 -20.34 3.34
C SER A 42 8.27 -20.74 4.24
N ASP A 43 8.00 -22.03 4.35
CA ASP A 43 6.98 -22.59 5.26
C ASP A 43 5.59 -21.95 5.11
N VAL A 44 5.23 -21.59 3.89
CA VAL A 44 3.93 -21.00 3.53
C VAL A 44 2.82 -22.00 3.89
N PRO A 45 1.85 -21.61 4.75
CA PRO A 45 0.76 -22.49 5.16
C PRO A 45 -0.13 -22.92 3.99
N SER A 46 -0.70 -24.13 4.08
CA SER A 46 -1.50 -24.73 3.00
C SER A 46 -2.84 -24.03 2.73
N ASN A 47 -3.31 -23.18 3.65
CA ASN A 47 -4.52 -22.38 3.45
C ASN A 47 -4.25 -21.08 2.66
N ILE A 48 -2.98 -20.74 2.41
CA ILE A 48 -2.59 -19.62 1.53
C ILE A 48 -2.85 -20.00 0.07
N VAL A 49 -3.44 -19.08 -0.66
CA VAL A 49 -3.75 -19.23 -2.09
C VAL A 49 -2.97 -18.17 -2.86
N SER A 50 -2.29 -18.58 -3.92
CA SER A 50 -1.59 -17.69 -4.85
C SER A 50 -2.21 -17.82 -6.25
N CYS A 51 -2.52 -16.68 -6.87
CA CYS A 51 -3.03 -16.59 -8.23
C CYS A 51 -2.08 -15.71 -9.05
N PRO A 52 -1.46 -16.22 -10.14
CA PRO A 52 -0.64 -15.41 -11.02
C PRO A 52 -1.38 -14.15 -11.48
N SER A 53 -0.67 -13.03 -11.55
CA SER A 53 -1.23 -11.78 -12.07
C SER A 53 -1.69 -11.97 -13.52
N PRO A 54 -2.93 -11.62 -13.89
CA PRO A 54 -3.33 -11.63 -15.29
C PRO A 54 -2.68 -10.49 -16.08
N TYR A 55 -2.01 -9.57 -15.40
CA TYR A 55 -1.30 -8.44 -15.99
C TYR A 55 0.15 -8.82 -16.26
N THR A 56 0.51 -8.81 -17.53
CA THR A 56 1.85 -9.17 -18.02
C THR A 56 2.63 -7.96 -18.47
N THR A 57 3.95 -8.00 -18.31
CA THR A 57 4.86 -7.04 -18.95
C THR A 57 5.46 -7.68 -20.20
N VAL A 58 5.51 -6.92 -21.29
CA VAL A 58 6.20 -7.33 -22.52
C VAL A 58 7.59 -6.70 -22.49
N SER A 59 8.62 -7.52 -22.32
CA SER A 59 9.99 -7.05 -22.55
C SER A 59 10.27 -7.08 -24.05
N ALA A 60 10.53 -5.90 -24.61
CA ALA A 60 10.99 -5.79 -26.00
C ALA A 60 12.43 -6.32 -26.07
N LYS A 61 12.66 -7.37 -26.86
CA LYS A 61 14.02 -7.68 -27.32
C LYS A 61 14.46 -6.58 -28.29
N SER A 62 15.70 -6.14 -28.19
CA SER A 62 16.31 -5.14 -29.10
C SER A 62 16.26 -5.52 -30.58
N ASP A 63 15.97 -6.79 -30.90
CA ASP A 63 16.22 -7.38 -32.22
C ASP A 63 14.92 -7.71 -33.00
N GLY A 64 13.78 -7.11 -32.64
CA GLY A 64 12.57 -7.12 -33.48
C GLY A 64 11.86 -8.47 -33.68
N CYS A 65 12.25 -9.51 -32.94
CA CYS A 65 11.66 -10.85 -33.03
C CYS A 65 11.12 -11.30 -31.66
N GLY A 66 9.78 -11.30 -31.50
CA GLY A 66 9.03 -11.92 -30.40
C GLY A 66 9.39 -11.47 -28.98
N GLY A 67 8.59 -10.60 -28.38
CA GLY A 67 8.72 -10.25 -26.96
C GLY A 67 8.42 -11.46 -26.06
N THR A 68 9.16 -11.60 -24.97
CA THR A 68 8.81 -12.55 -23.91
C THR A 68 7.79 -11.89 -23.00
N THR A 69 6.60 -12.49 -22.92
CA THR A 69 5.55 -12.07 -22.00
C THR A 69 5.84 -12.67 -20.63
N THR A 70 6.11 -11.82 -19.65
CA THR A 70 6.47 -12.25 -18.30
C THR A 70 5.41 -11.77 -17.32
N THR A 71 4.95 -12.68 -16.45
CA THR A 71 4.07 -12.31 -15.34
C THR A 71 4.93 -11.91 -14.15
N ALA A 72 4.96 -10.62 -13.83
CA ALA A 72 5.89 -10.07 -12.83
C ALA A 72 5.45 -10.29 -11.37
N GLY A 73 4.24 -10.78 -11.12
CA GLY A 73 3.70 -10.87 -9.76
C GLY A 73 2.50 -11.80 -9.62
N CYS A 74 2.01 -11.94 -8.40
CA CYS A 74 0.83 -12.74 -8.07
C CYS A 74 -0.02 -12.07 -6.99
N PHE A 75 -1.31 -12.40 -6.98
CA PHE A 75 -2.23 -12.08 -5.91
C PHE A 75 -2.23 -13.22 -4.89
N VAL A 76 -2.19 -12.87 -3.62
CA VAL A 76 -2.17 -13.80 -2.50
C VAL A 76 -3.38 -13.53 -1.60
N GLY A 77 -4.02 -14.60 -1.18
CA GLY A 77 -5.11 -14.60 -0.22
C GLY A 77 -5.09 -15.88 0.61
N PHE A 78 -6.19 -16.19 1.29
CA PHE A 78 -6.30 -17.38 2.11
C PHE A 78 -7.75 -17.82 2.29
N ASN A 79 -7.93 -19.04 2.80
CA ASN A 79 -9.20 -19.50 3.34
C ASN A 79 -9.07 -19.66 4.87
N ALA A 80 -10.06 -19.16 5.60
CA ALA A 80 -10.22 -19.34 7.04
C ALA A 80 -11.35 -20.35 7.31
N HIS A 81 -11.32 -20.97 8.48
CA HIS A 81 -12.35 -21.92 8.89
C HIS A 81 -13.68 -21.28 9.26
N GLU A 82 -13.68 -20.01 9.65
CA GLU A 82 -14.85 -19.29 10.13
C GLU A 82 -14.83 -17.85 9.61
N ALA A 83 -15.99 -17.31 9.28
CA ALA A 83 -16.14 -15.92 8.89
C ALA A 83 -15.95 -14.98 10.09
N LYS A 84 -15.00 -14.04 9.98
CA LYS A 84 -14.70 -13.04 11.02
C LYS A 84 -14.53 -11.66 10.41
N SER A 85 -14.72 -10.63 11.24
CA SER A 85 -14.44 -9.24 10.87
C SER A 85 -12.95 -8.90 10.91
N ARG A 86 -12.14 -9.78 11.51
CA ARG A 86 -10.67 -9.66 11.60
C ARG A 86 -10.02 -11.03 11.57
N HIS A 87 -9.03 -11.19 10.71
CA HIS A 87 -8.14 -12.35 10.62
C HIS A 87 -6.69 -11.91 10.78
N VAL A 88 -5.87 -12.74 11.40
CA VAL A 88 -4.41 -12.64 11.38
C VAL A 88 -3.90 -14.03 11.05
N VAL A 89 -3.24 -14.17 9.90
CA VAL A 89 -2.77 -15.47 9.42
C VAL A 89 -1.33 -15.37 8.90
N PRO A 90 -0.48 -16.38 9.17
CA PRO A 90 0.88 -16.41 8.63
C PRO A 90 0.86 -16.63 7.12
N ILE A 91 1.73 -15.91 6.40
CA ILE A 91 1.92 -16.05 4.95
C ILE A 91 3.29 -16.64 4.59
N GLY A 92 4.09 -17.01 5.59
CA GLY A 92 5.39 -17.66 5.47
C GLY A 92 6.50 -16.94 6.23
N LYS A 93 7.63 -17.62 6.40
CA LYS A 93 8.82 -17.15 7.12
C LYS A 93 9.72 -16.31 6.25
N LEU A 94 10.08 -15.13 6.74
CA LEU A 94 11.12 -14.29 6.15
C LEU A 94 12.39 -14.40 7.01
N LYS A 95 13.51 -14.84 6.43
CA LYS A 95 14.78 -15.00 7.17
C LYS A 95 15.97 -14.52 6.36
N GLY A 96 16.81 -13.69 6.98
CA GLY A 96 18.09 -13.27 6.42
C GLY A 96 17.99 -12.46 5.12
N ILE A 97 16.85 -11.85 4.83
CA ILE A 97 16.64 -11.02 3.64
C ILE A 97 16.35 -9.60 4.09
N ARG A 98 17.31 -8.69 3.86
CA ARG A 98 17.16 -7.28 4.18
C ARG A 98 15.89 -6.72 3.52
N PHE A 99 15.15 -5.90 4.24
CA PHE A 99 13.99 -5.21 3.72
C PHE A 99 13.92 -3.76 4.20
N MET A 100 13.18 -2.95 3.44
CA MET A 100 12.61 -1.69 3.90
C MET A 100 11.08 -1.81 3.86
N SER A 101 10.41 -1.22 4.83
CA SER A 101 8.96 -1.23 4.93
C SER A 101 8.42 0.15 5.28
N ILE A 102 7.14 0.37 5.00
CA ILE A 102 6.39 1.55 5.46
C ILE A 102 5.25 1.05 6.33
N PHE A 103 5.18 1.50 7.57
CA PHE A 103 4.17 1.10 8.54
C PHE A 103 3.53 2.30 9.22
N ARG A 104 2.30 2.09 9.70
CA ARG A 104 1.51 3.12 10.37
C ARG A 104 1.67 3.04 11.89
N PHE A 105 2.53 3.90 12.44
CA PHE A 105 2.84 3.95 13.88
C PHE A 105 1.88 4.84 14.68
N LYS A 106 1.16 5.75 14.02
CA LYS A 106 0.04 6.52 14.61
C LYS A 106 -1.14 6.47 13.66
N VAL A 107 -2.34 6.76 14.17
CA VAL A 107 -3.59 6.71 13.38
C VAL A 107 -3.50 7.48 12.05
N TRP A 108 -2.73 8.57 12.00
CA TRP A 108 -2.53 9.43 10.82
C TRP A 108 -1.08 9.52 10.30
N TRP A 109 -0.11 8.81 10.90
CA TRP A 109 1.30 8.86 10.46
C TRP A 109 1.85 7.50 10.08
N THR A 110 2.59 7.49 8.97
CA THR A 110 3.45 6.38 8.55
C THR A 110 4.92 6.77 8.67
N THR A 111 5.79 5.81 8.96
CA THR A 111 7.24 5.97 8.86
C THR A 111 7.85 4.73 8.20
N HIS A 112 9.14 4.81 7.89
CA HIS A 112 9.88 3.67 7.36
C HIS A 112 10.47 2.83 8.49
N TRP A 113 10.68 1.54 8.20
CA TRP A 113 11.40 0.61 9.05
C TRP A 113 12.28 -0.32 8.21
N VAL A 114 13.36 -0.85 8.79
CA VAL A 114 14.27 -1.78 8.11
C VAL A 114 14.55 -2.98 9.00
N GLY A 115 14.69 -4.14 8.38
CA GLY A 115 14.93 -5.40 9.09
C GLY A 115 15.50 -6.46 8.15
N SER A 116 15.60 -7.70 8.62
CA SER A 116 16.06 -8.84 7.81
C SER A 116 15.26 -10.13 8.03
N ASN A 117 14.39 -10.18 9.03
CA ASN A 117 13.54 -11.32 9.36
C ASN A 117 12.09 -10.90 9.54
N GLY A 118 11.15 -11.85 9.46
CA GLY A 118 9.72 -11.55 9.63
C GLY A 118 9.39 -10.99 11.02
N SER A 119 10.16 -11.38 12.05
CA SER A 119 10.05 -10.84 13.40
C SER A 119 10.46 -9.36 13.53
N ASP A 120 11.18 -8.81 12.55
CA ASP A 120 11.57 -7.39 12.54
C ASP A 120 10.46 -6.48 12.00
N LEU A 121 9.32 -7.01 11.54
CA LEU A 121 8.23 -6.20 10.99
C LEU A 121 7.43 -5.49 12.08
N GLU A 122 7.09 -4.23 11.80
CA GLU A 122 6.19 -3.47 12.65
C GLU A 122 4.71 -3.78 12.33
N ASN A 123 3.86 -3.62 13.33
CA ASN A 123 2.41 -3.73 13.15
C ASN A 123 1.91 -2.66 12.16
N GLU A 124 0.82 -2.97 11.46
CA GLU A 124 0.23 -2.05 10.46
C GLU A 124 1.20 -1.67 9.33
N THR A 125 2.04 -2.61 8.91
CA THR A 125 2.91 -2.46 7.74
C THR A 125 2.09 -2.48 6.44
N GLN A 126 2.23 -1.44 5.62
CA GLN A 126 1.44 -1.21 4.40
C GLN A 126 2.22 -1.51 3.12
N ILE A 127 3.55 -1.55 3.18
CA ILE A 127 4.44 -1.91 2.07
C ILE A 127 5.69 -2.58 2.65
N VAL A 128 6.17 -3.66 2.03
CA VAL A 128 7.51 -4.23 2.28
C VAL A 128 8.24 -4.39 0.95
N ILE A 129 9.51 -3.98 0.88
CA ILE A 129 10.41 -4.17 -0.25
C ILE A 129 11.58 -5.01 0.24
N LEU A 130 11.64 -6.26 -0.20
CA LEU A 130 12.76 -7.16 0.03
C LEU A 130 13.90 -6.82 -0.92
N ASP A 131 15.12 -6.75 -0.40
CA ASP A 131 16.32 -6.48 -1.19
C ASP A 131 16.64 -7.67 -2.10
N LYS A 132 17.25 -7.34 -3.25
CA LYS A 132 17.77 -8.34 -4.17
C LYS A 132 18.93 -9.10 -3.52
N SER A 133 19.21 -10.32 -3.98
CA SER A 133 20.47 -10.96 -3.63
C SER A 133 21.61 -10.31 -4.40
N SER A 134 22.84 -10.38 -3.86
CA SER A 134 24.03 -10.18 -4.68
C SER A 134 24.03 -11.19 -5.84
N ASP A 135 24.50 -10.78 -7.02
CA ASP A 135 24.55 -11.60 -8.24
C ASP A 135 25.02 -13.02 -7.90
N GLY A 136 24.25 -14.02 -8.33
CA GLY A 136 24.41 -15.39 -7.88
C GLY A 136 25.80 -15.93 -8.19
N GLY A 137 26.33 -16.80 -7.33
CA GLY A 137 27.70 -17.33 -7.44
C GLY A 137 27.99 -18.18 -8.70
N ALA A 138 27.01 -18.35 -9.59
CA ALA A 138 27.13 -19.06 -10.86
C ALA A 138 27.10 -18.08 -12.04
N LEU A 139 27.84 -18.40 -13.11
CA LEU A 139 28.09 -17.53 -14.28
C LEU A 139 26.84 -17.00 -15.02
N ASN A 140 25.62 -17.43 -14.67
CA ASN A 140 24.35 -17.03 -15.28
C ASN A 140 23.21 -16.84 -14.27
N ASP A 141 23.49 -16.75 -12.97
CA ASP A 141 22.46 -16.56 -11.94
C ASP A 141 22.29 -15.08 -11.62
N SER A 142 21.20 -14.47 -12.07
CA SER A 142 20.85 -13.07 -11.79
C SER A 142 20.46 -12.84 -10.34
N GLY A 143 20.36 -13.91 -9.53
CA GLY A 143 19.93 -13.85 -8.16
C GLY A 143 18.43 -13.59 -8.01
N ARG A 144 18.02 -13.36 -6.76
CA ARG A 144 16.68 -12.91 -6.42
C ARG A 144 16.54 -11.42 -6.79
N PRO A 145 15.52 -11.01 -7.56
CA PRO A 145 15.22 -9.60 -7.79
C PRO A 145 14.70 -8.92 -6.50
N TYR A 146 14.40 -7.62 -6.55
CA TYR A 146 13.60 -7.00 -5.50
C TYR A 146 12.21 -7.60 -5.50
N VAL A 147 11.63 -7.79 -4.31
CA VAL A 147 10.26 -8.29 -4.15
C VAL A 147 9.46 -7.33 -3.30
N LEU A 148 8.36 -6.82 -3.84
CA LEU A 148 7.39 -6.00 -3.14
C LEU A 148 6.28 -6.89 -2.58
N LEU A 149 5.92 -6.68 -1.32
CA LEU A 149 4.70 -7.18 -0.71
C LEU A 149 3.79 -5.97 -0.45
N LEU A 150 2.66 -5.91 -1.13
CA LEU A 150 1.71 -4.80 -1.09
C LEU A 150 0.33 -5.29 -0.61
N PRO A 151 0.00 -5.13 0.67
CA PRO A 151 -1.35 -5.31 1.18
C PRO A 151 -2.36 -4.47 0.39
N LEU A 152 -3.50 -5.07 0.09
CA LEU A 152 -4.57 -4.48 -0.70
C LEU A 152 -5.89 -4.42 0.08
N ILE A 153 -6.87 -3.78 -0.54
CA ILE A 153 -8.27 -3.83 -0.12
C ILE A 153 -8.97 -4.92 -0.94
N GLU A 154 -9.69 -5.81 -0.27
CA GLU A 154 -10.55 -6.80 -0.92
C GLU A 154 -11.98 -6.67 -0.41
N GLY A 155 -12.86 -6.14 -1.27
CA GLY A 155 -14.22 -5.78 -0.87
C GLY A 155 -14.19 -4.78 0.31
N PRO A 156 -14.89 -5.06 1.43
CA PRO A 156 -14.90 -4.18 2.60
C PRO A 156 -13.73 -4.41 3.58
N PHE A 157 -12.75 -5.26 3.23
CA PHE A 157 -11.63 -5.60 4.11
C PHE A 157 -10.36 -4.90 3.66
N ARG A 158 -9.62 -4.29 4.60
CA ARG A 158 -8.25 -3.83 4.36
C ARG A 158 -7.25 -4.87 4.87
N ALA A 159 -6.12 -4.99 4.20
CA ALA A 159 -4.99 -5.78 4.66
C ALA A 159 -3.85 -4.90 5.20
N SER A 160 -3.10 -5.42 6.16
CA SER A 160 -1.80 -4.94 6.62
C SER A 160 -0.90 -6.14 6.96
N LEU A 161 0.41 -5.92 7.05
CA LEU A 161 1.38 -6.93 7.52
C LEU A 161 1.84 -6.60 8.94
N GLN A 162 2.27 -7.63 9.65
CA GLN A 162 2.85 -7.53 10.98
C GLN A 162 3.81 -8.70 11.24
N ALA A 163 4.66 -8.59 12.26
CA ALA A 163 5.45 -9.72 12.74
C ALA A 163 4.53 -10.83 13.30
N GLY A 164 4.78 -12.05 12.84
CA GLY A 164 4.19 -13.29 13.37
C GLY A 164 5.15 -14.02 14.32
N GLN A 165 4.81 -15.27 14.65
CA GLN A 165 5.67 -16.13 15.48
C GLN A 165 6.79 -16.75 14.64
N ASP A 166 7.94 -17.04 15.24
CA ASP A 166 9.04 -17.78 14.59
C ASP A 166 9.46 -17.22 13.20
N ASP A 167 9.58 -15.90 13.09
CA ASP A 167 9.88 -15.14 11.86
C ASP A 167 8.83 -15.24 10.74
N ASP A 168 7.61 -15.67 11.05
CA ASP A 168 6.48 -15.54 10.13
C ASP A 168 6.18 -14.05 9.86
N ILE A 169 5.82 -13.76 8.62
CA ILE A 169 5.05 -12.56 8.31
C ILE A 169 3.58 -12.95 8.45
N ASP A 170 2.82 -12.20 9.24
CA ASP A 170 1.38 -12.36 9.32
C ASP A 170 0.69 -11.28 8.48
N ILE A 171 -0.37 -11.66 7.75
CA ILE A 171 -1.31 -10.73 7.14
C ILE A 171 -2.51 -10.54 8.06
N CYS A 172 -2.77 -9.30 8.45
CA CYS A 172 -3.98 -8.87 9.13
C CYS A 172 -4.99 -8.43 8.09
N VAL A 173 -6.19 -9.03 8.07
CA VAL A 173 -7.28 -8.64 7.16
C VAL A 173 -8.52 -8.31 7.99
N GLU A 174 -8.98 -7.07 7.94
CA GLU A 174 -10.08 -6.58 8.78
C GLU A 174 -11.02 -5.60 8.10
N SER A 175 -12.30 -5.68 8.47
CA SER A 175 -13.37 -4.78 7.98
C SER A 175 -13.62 -3.58 8.89
N GLY A 176 -13.10 -3.61 10.12
CA GLY A 176 -13.40 -2.61 11.15
C GLY A 176 -14.84 -2.67 11.68
N SER A 177 -15.61 -3.73 11.37
CA SER A 177 -17.01 -3.87 11.80
C SER A 177 -17.38 -5.32 12.08
N THR A 178 -17.88 -5.61 13.30
CA THR A 178 -18.37 -6.95 13.67
C THR A 178 -19.55 -7.45 12.84
N LYS A 179 -20.20 -6.55 12.09
CA LYS A 179 -21.30 -6.88 11.16
C LYS A 179 -20.83 -7.27 9.77
N VAL A 180 -19.56 -7.08 9.45
CA VAL A 180 -18.97 -7.39 8.14
C VAL A 180 -17.91 -8.45 8.34
N ALA A 181 -18.28 -9.71 8.08
CA ALA A 181 -17.43 -10.88 8.24
C ALA A 181 -17.22 -11.59 6.90
N GLY A 182 -16.03 -12.20 6.75
CA GLY A 182 -15.67 -13.01 5.59
C GLY A 182 -14.66 -14.08 6.01
N ASP A 183 -14.51 -15.13 5.20
CA ASP A 183 -13.62 -16.28 5.46
C ASP A 183 -12.76 -16.66 4.25
N SER A 184 -12.92 -15.99 3.12
CA SER A 184 -12.25 -16.33 1.88
C SER A 184 -11.77 -15.08 1.16
N PHE A 185 -10.46 -15.02 0.92
CA PHE A 185 -9.79 -13.89 0.28
C PHE A 185 -8.90 -14.41 -0.86
N ARG A 186 -8.77 -13.63 -1.94
CA ARG A 186 -8.03 -14.02 -3.16
C ARG A 186 -6.96 -13.02 -3.57
N SER A 187 -7.04 -11.78 -3.10
CA SER A 187 -6.16 -10.69 -3.49
C SER A 187 -5.88 -9.71 -2.35
N ALA A 188 -5.88 -10.18 -1.10
CA ALA A 188 -5.56 -9.37 0.08
C ALA A 188 -4.11 -8.85 0.06
N LEU A 189 -3.21 -9.53 -0.66
CA LEU A 189 -1.83 -9.14 -0.86
C LEU A 189 -1.47 -9.23 -2.34
N TYR A 190 -0.72 -8.27 -2.85
CA TYR A 190 -0.06 -8.36 -4.15
C TYR A 190 1.44 -8.47 -3.98
N ILE A 191 2.05 -9.48 -4.61
CA ILE A 191 3.50 -9.66 -4.66
C ILE A 191 4.00 -9.30 -6.05
N HIS A 192 5.06 -8.51 -6.13
CA HIS A 192 5.65 -8.08 -7.41
C HIS A 192 7.17 -8.21 -7.37
N ALA A 193 7.78 -8.72 -8.43
CA ALA A 193 9.23 -8.83 -8.57
C ALA A 193 9.77 -7.91 -9.67
N GLY A 194 10.97 -7.35 -9.46
CA GLY A 194 11.64 -6.50 -10.45
C GLY A 194 13.04 -6.07 -10.03
N ASP A 195 13.84 -5.60 -10.99
CA ASP A 195 15.27 -5.33 -10.77
C ASP A 195 15.57 -3.89 -10.31
N ASP A 196 14.61 -2.98 -10.44
CA ASP A 196 14.73 -1.58 -10.05
C ASP A 196 13.68 -1.23 -8.97
N PRO A 197 14.09 -0.92 -7.73
CA PRO A 197 13.16 -0.66 -6.63
C PRO A 197 12.31 0.61 -6.84
N TYR A 198 12.77 1.58 -7.64
CA TYR A 198 12.00 2.80 -7.93
C TYR A 198 10.87 2.55 -8.94
N ASN A 199 11.09 1.64 -9.88
CA ASN A 199 10.06 1.21 -10.83
C ASN A 199 9.18 0.11 -10.25
N LEU A 200 9.70 -0.76 -9.38
CA LEU A 200 8.98 -1.84 -8.70
C LEU A 200 7.66 -1.36 -8.09
N VAL A 201 7.72 -0.29 -7.27
CA VAL A 201 6.54 0.28 -6.62
C VAL A 201 5.58 0.88 -7.66
N LYS A 202 6.09 1.56 -8.69
CA LYS A 202 5.26 2.17 -9.74
C LYS A 202 4.50 1.12 -10.53
N GLU A 203 5.16 0.03 -10.92
CA GLU A 203 4.54 -1.06 -11.68
C GLU A 203 3.53 -1.84 -10.82
N ALA A 204 3.86 -2.14 -9.57
CA ALA A 204 2.92 -2.80 -8.67
C ALA A 204 1.67 -1.95 -8.39
N ILE A 205 1.83 -0.65 -8.20
CA ILE A 205 0.69 0.26 -7.99
C ILE A 205 -0.15 0.42 -9.28
N LYS A 206 0.44 0.32 -10.47
CA LYS A 206 -0.35 0.22 -11.72
C LYS A 206 -1.20 -1.05 -11.73
N VAL A 207 -0.63 -2.20 -11.35
CA VAL A 207 -1.38 -3.46 -11.26
C VAL A 207 -2.50 -3.35 -10.24
N ALA A 208 -2.22 -2.82 -9.04
CA ALA A 208 -3.24 -2.57 -8.02
C ALA A 208 -4.34 -1.63 -8.54
N ARG A 209 -3.98 -0.58 -9.29
CA ARG A 209 -4.95 0.35 -9.91
C ARG A 209 -5.85 -0.34 -10.92
N ILE A 210 -5.31 -1.23 -11.76
CA ILE A 210 -6.11 -1.97 -12.75
C ILE A 210 -7.01 -2.99 -12.04
N HIS A 211 -6.45 -3.73 -11.07
CA HIS A 211 -7.15 -4.77 -10.33
C HIS A 211 -8.30 -4.24 -9.48
N LEU A 212 -8.05 -3.16 -8.72
CA LEU A 212 -9.06 -2.60 -7.81
C LEU A 212 -10.05 -1.72 -8.55
N GLY A 213 -9.60 -0.97 -9.57
CA GLY A 213 -10.47 -0.04 -10.32
C GLY A 213 -11.05 1.11 -9.49
N THR A 214 -10.56 1.34 -8.26
CA THR A 214 -11.14 2.30 -7.30
C THR A 214 -10.37 3.62 -7.20
N PHE A 215 -9.20 3.74 -7.84
CA PHE A 215 -8.37 4.93 -7.75
C PHE A 215 -7.65 5.23 -9.07
N LYS A 216 -7.09 6.44 -9.15
CA LYS A 216 -6.24 6.89 -10.26
C LYS A 216 -4.82 7.12 -9.77
N LEU A 217 -3.84 6.83 -10.63
CA LEU A 217 -2.44 7.16 -10.37
C LEU A 217 -2.23 8.68 -10.40
N LEU A 218 -1.16 9.16 -9.75
CA LEU A 218 -0.84 10.60 -9.76
C LEU A 218 -0.74 11.16 -11.19
N LYS A 219 -0.09 10.42 -12.09
CA LYS A 219 0.05 10.78 -13.52
C LYS A 219 -1.26 10.79 -14.32
N GLU A 220 -2.32 10.17 -13.80
CA GLU A 220 -3.65 10.11 -14.41
C GLU A 220 -4.58 11.22 -13.89
N LYS A 221 -4.15 11.93 -12.83
CA LYS A 221 -4.89 13.05 -12.24
C LYS A 221 -4.46 14.34 -12.92
N THR A 222 -5.41 15.25 -13.10
CA THR A 222 -5.13 16.64 -13.48
C THR A 222 -5.02 17.46 -12.20
N PRO A 223 -3.83 17.94 -11.80
CA PRO A 223 -3.71 18.79 -10.62
C PRO A 223 -4.57 20.05 -10.78
N PRO A 224 -5.34 20.45 -9.75
CA PRO A 224 -6.08 21.71 -9.79
C PRO A 224 -5.11 22.88 -9.73
N GLY A 225 -5.40 24.00 -10.40
CA GLY A 225 -4.48 25.16 -10.46
C GLY A 225 -4.13 25.82 -9.12
N ILE A 226 -4.75 25.39 -8.01
CA ILE A 226 -4.36 25.76 -6.65
C ILE A 226 -2.98 25.21 -6.27
N VAL A 227 -2.51 24.12 -6.88
CA VAL A 227 -1.19 23.53 -6.57
C VAL A 227 -0.03 24.45 -6.98
N ASP A 228 -0.27 25.35 -7.94
CA ASP A 228 0.71 26.33 -8.40
C ASP A 228 0.68 27.64 -7.58
N LYS A 229 -0.13 27.68 -6.51
CA LYS A 229 -0.26 28.84 -5.64
C LYS A 229 0.56 28.66 -4.38
N PHE A 230 1.16 29.76 -3.93
CA PHE A 230 1.69 29.83 -2.57
C PHE A 230 0.53 29.62 -1.58
N GLY A 231 0.65 28.61 -0.73
CA GLY A 231 -0.30 28.31 0.34
C GLY A 231 0.29 28.65 1.70
N TRP A 232 -0.59 28.95 2.65
CA TRP A 232 -0.21 29.13 4.05
C TRP A 232 -1.08 28.25 4.95
N CYS A 233 -0.45 27.50 5.84
CA CYS A 233 -1.08 26.64 6.82
C CYS A 233 -0.94 27.28 8.21
N THR A 234 -2.01 27.24 9.00
CA THR A 234 -2.03 27.81 10.36
C THR A 234 -1.21 27.02 11.39
N TRP A 235 -0.84 25.76 11.10
CA TRP A 235 -0.18 24.87 12.08
C TRP A 235 1.14 25.44 12.61
N ASP A 236 2.08 25.81 11.75
CA ASP A 236 3.38 26.35 12.18
C ASP A 236 3.29 27.78 12.76
N ALA A 237 2.12 28.43 12.65
CA ALA A 237 1.89 29.76 13.22
C ALA A 237 1.22 29.70 14.60
N PHE A 238 0.28 28.78 14.81
CA PHE A 238 -0.57 28.77 16.00
C PHE A 238 -0.62 27.43 16.73
N TYR A 239 -0.17 26.33 16.11
CA TYR A 239 -0.42 24.97 16.59
C TYR A 239 -1.89 24.82 17.02
N LEU A 240 -2.13 24.44 18.27
CA LEU A 240 -3.47 24.22 18.82
C LEU A 240 -4.22 25.51 19.22
N SER A 241 -3.68 26.69 18.93
CA SER A 241 -4.25 27.99 19.35
C SER A 241 -4.75 28.82 18.17
N VAL A 242 -5.38 28.18 17.18
CA VAL A 242 -5.87 28.86 15.98
C VAL A 242 -7.04 29.76 16.37
N HIS A 243 -6.94 31.07 16.12
CA HIS A 243 -8.03 32.02 16.37
C HIS A 243 -8.25 32.97 15.19
N PRO A 244 -9.49 33.46 14.97
CA PRO A 244 -9.83 34.24 13.78
C PRO A 244 -8.94 35.47 13.58
N GLN A 245 -8.65 36.22 14.64
CA GLN A 245 -7.81 37.42 14.56
C GLN A 245 -6.39 37.09 14.09
N GLY A 246 -5.80 35.99 14.56
CA GLY A 246 -4.46 35.56 14.16
C GLY A 246 -4.41 35.19 12.69
N VAL A 247 -5.44 34.51 12.18
CA VAL A 247 -5.56 34.18 10.75
C VAL A 247 -5.62 35.45 9.89
N TRP A 248 -6.44 36.44 10.29
CA TRP A 248 -6.52 37.73 9.59
C TRP A 248 -5.19 38.48 9.57
N GLU A 249 -4.50 38.52 10.71
CA GLU A 249 -3.20 39.18 10.84
C GLU A 249 -2.11 38.48 10.03
N GLY A 250 -2.08 37.15 10.05
CA GLY A 250 -1.15 36.33 9.26
C GLY A 250 -1.31 36.57 7.75
N VAL A 251 -2.55 36.51 7.24
CA VAL A 251 -2.83 36.79 5.83
C VAL A 251 -2.48 38.23 5.47
N ASN A 252 -2.87 39.21 6.29
CA ASN A 252 -2.54 40.62 6.07
C ASN A 252 -1.02 40.87 6.05
N GLY A 253 -0.28 40.19 6.92
CA GLY A 253 1.19 40.23 6.94
C GLY A 253 1.80 39.71 5.64
N LEU A 254 1.34 38.56 5.16
CA LEU A 254 1.78 37.98 3.88
C LEU A 254 1.46 38.88 2.68
N VAL A 255 0.27 39.48 2.64
CA VAL A 255 -0.12 40.44 1.59
C VAL A 255 0.81 41.67 1.61
N LYS A 256 1.02 42.28 2.79
CA LYS A 256 1.90 43.45 2.94
C LYS A 256 3.36 43.13 2.62
N GLY A 257 3.79 41.90 2.88
CA GLY A 257 5.12 41.39 2.54
C GLY A 257 5.31 41.08 1.05
N GLY A 258 4.27 41.21 0.22
CA GLY A 258 4.34 40.93 -1.21
C GLY A 258 4.15 39.46 -1.61
N CYS A 259 3.76 38.59 -0.66
CA CYS A 259 3.55 37.16 -0.87
C CYS A 259 2.11 36.75 -0.51
N PRO A 260 1.06 37.29 -1.16
CA PRO A 260 -0.32 36.96 -0.83
C PRO A 260 -0.59 35.46 -1.04
N PRO A 261 -1.12 34.73 -0.03
CA PRO A 261 -1.43 33.31 -0.19
C PRO A 261 -2.62 33.12 -1.13
N GLY A 262 -2.49 32.22 -2.10
CA GLY A 262 -3.59 31.77 -2.95
C GLY A 262 -4.41 30.65 -2.32
N LEU A 263 -3.90 30.01 -1.26
CA LEU A 263 -4.59 29.04 -0.42
C LEU A 263 -4.30 29.35 1.06
N VAL A 264 -5.34 29.39 1.89
CA VAL A 264 -5.21 29.39 3.35
C VAL A 264 -5.81 28.10 3.88
N LEU A 265 -4.99 27.29 4.55
CA LEU A 265 -5.40 26.05 5.20
C LEU A 265 -5.48 26.29 6.71
N ILE A 266 -6.69 26.19 7.25
CA ILE A 266 -6.95 26.24 8.69
C ILE A 266 -6.78 24.80 9.21
N ASP A 267 -5.61 24.54 9.80
CA ASP A 267 -5.20 23.26 10.38
C ASP A 267 -5.79 23.07 11.79
N ASP A 268 -5.50 21.94 12.43
CA ASP A 268 -5.96 21.59 13.77
C ASP A 268 -5.68 22.70 14.80
N GLY A 269 -6.56 22.82 15.79
CA GLY A 269 -6.54 23.89 16.80
C GLY A 269 -7.61 24.96 16.65
N TRP A 270 -8.49 24.87 15.64
CA TRP A 270 -9.65 25.78 15.50
C TRP A 270 -10.94 25.23 16.12
N GLN A 271 -11.01 23.91 16.34
CA GLN A 271 -12.20 23.21 16.84
C GLN A 271 -12.17 23.10 18.37
N SER A 272 -13.35 23.23 18.97
CA SER A 272 -13.57 22.79 20.36
C SER A 272 -13.75 21.27 20.38
N ILE A 273 -13.08 20.58 21.30
CA ILE A 273 -13.11 19.12 21.43
C ILE A 273 -13.68 18.76 22.81
N SER A 274 -14.56 17.78 22.89
CA SER A 274 -15.07 17.21 24.16
C SER A 274 -15.34 15.71 24.00
N HIS A 275 -15.29 14.94 25.09
CA HIS A 275 -15.82 13.58 25.13
C HIS A 275 -17.35 13.62 25.19
N ASP A 276 -18.00 12.54 24.75
CA ASP A 276 -19.45 12.40 24.81
C ASP A 276 -20.00 12.52 26.25
N ASP A 277 -19.19 12.13 27.24
CA ASP A 277 -19.52 12.20 28.66
C ASP A 277 -19.19 13.57 29.31
N ASP A 278 -18.49 14.47 28.61
CA ASP A 278 -18.15 15.78 29.16
C ASP A 278 -19.39 16.70 29.21
N PRO A 279 -19.46 17.61 30.20
CA PRO A 279 -20.46 18.68 30.17
C PRO A 279 -20.31 19.53 28.90
N VAL A 280 -21.43 19.83 28.23
CA VAL A 280 -21.48 20.64 26.98
C VAL A 280 -20.78 22.01 27.12
N ALA A 281 -20.63 22.53 28.35
CA ALA A 281 -20.02 23.82 28.63
C ALA A 281 -18.50 23.79 28.85
N GLU A 282 -17.87 22.60 28.89
CA GLU A 282 -16.43 22.46 29.11
C GLU A 282 -15.71 22.05 27.82
N GLU A 283 -14.80 22.89 27.34
CA GLU A 283 -13.92 22.55 26.23
C GLU A 283 -12.75 21.70 26.73
N GLY A 284 -12.56 20.53 26.14
CA GLY A 284 -11.40 19.68 26.30
C GLY A 284 -10.19 20.27 25.58
N VAL A 285 -9.40 21.08 26.28
CA VAL A 285 -8.10 21.56 25.79
C VAL A 285 -7.05 20.44 25.90
N ASN A 286 -6.20 20.26 24.89
CA ASN A 286 -5.09 19.29 24.87
C ASN A 286 -5.49 17.81 25.02
N ARG A 287 -6.60 17.39 24.43
CA ARG A 287 -6.98 15.96 24.38
C ARG A 287 -6.46 15.21 23.16
N THR A 288 -5.54 15.81 22.40
CA THR A 288 -4.93 15.26 21.18
C THR A 288 -3.83 14.22 21.44
N SER A 289 -3.89 13.49 22.56
CA SER A 289 -3.09 12.28 22.82
C SER A 289 -3.53 11.11 21.94
N ALA A 290 -3.81 11.34 20.66
CA ALA A 290 -4.25 10.28 19.79
C ALA A 290 -3.02 9.53 19.21
N GLY A 291 -3.09 8.20 19.25
CA GLY A 291 -2.13 7.31 18.60
C GLY A 291 -0.87 6.94 19.39
N GLU A 292 -0.81 7.12 20.71
CA GLU A 292 0.14 6.35 21.54
C GLU A 292 -0.55 5.04 21.93
N TYR A 293 -0.27 3.98 21.18
CA TYR A 293 -0.58 2.60 21.57
C TYR A 293 0.56 2.03 22.39
#